data_AF-A0A844G4M1-F1
#
_entry.id   AF-A0A844G4M1-F1
#
_cell.length_a   1.000
_cell.length_b   1.000
_cell.length_c   1.000
_cell.angle_alpha   90.00
_cell.angle_beta   90.00
_cell.angle_gamma   90.00
#
_symmetry.space_group_name_H-M   'P 1'
#
loop_
_entity.id
_entity.type
_entity.pdbx_description
1 polymer ?
#
loop_
_entity_poly.entity_id
_entity_poly.type
_entity_poly.pdbx_seq_one_letter_code
_entity_poly.pdbx_strand_id
1 'polypeptide(L)'
;MRTVYVFALLGFAFLAELLAGRLDLPFFLAALVVYYVSLTTSLGIGFAVSIGFGILLDLAYGRDLPVTAAILAAALLAGKLIRLKAPTHPFETALPGMGIALVAILGGGIVRLSLSTQPEQVDEFLWELIFFGALGLFLMPLLTLLFDAAGSRLGLGAAICEPKASFERLRPRRVREPRGGKNQ
;
A
#
# COMPACT_ATOMS: atom_id res chain seq x y z
N MET A 1 -18.36 -7.81 -6.53
CA MET A 1 -17.27 -7.38 -7.44
C MET A 1 -16.04 -6.89 -6.68
N ARG A 2 -16.15 -5.88 -5.81
CA ARG A 2 -15.01 -5.31 -5.09
C ARG A 2 -14.18 -6.31 -4.28
N THR A 3 -14.85 -7.12 -3.47
CA THR A 3 -14.20 -8.12 -2.61
C THR A 3 -13.47 -9.17 -3.44
N VAL A 4 -14.07 -9.63 -4.54
CA VAL A 4 -13.46 -10.58 -5.48
C VAL A 4 -12.20 -10.01 -6.12
N TYR A 5 -12.23 -8.73 -6.50
CA TYR A 5 -11.06 -8.04 -7.05
C TYR A 5 -9.92 -7.94 -6.02
N VAL A 6 -10.22 -7.58 -4.77
CA VAL A 6 -9.23 -7.57 -3.68
C VAL A 6 -8.62 -8.95 -3.46
N PHE A 7 -9.44 -10.01 -3.43
CA PHE A 7 -8.94 -11.37 -3.32
C PHE A 7 -8.11 -11.80 -4.52
N ALA A 8 -8.46 -11.36 -5.74
CA ALA A 8 -7.67 -11.64 -6.93
C ALA A 8 -6.30 -10.95 -6.88
N LEU A 9 -6.24 -9.68 -6.46
CA LEU A 9 -4.99 -8.96 -6.26
C LEU A 9 -4.11 -9.62 -5.19
N LEU A 10 -4.71 -10.01 -4.05
CA LEU A 10 -3.99 -10.71 -2.99
C LEU A 10 -3.53 -12.11 -3.43
N GLY A 11 -4.36 -12.85 -4.17
CA GLY A 11 -3.98 -14.15 -4.73
C GLY A 11 -2.85 -14.06 -5.74
N PHE A 12 -2.88 -13.04 -6.61
CA PHE A 12 -1.77 -12.76 -7.53
C PHE A 12 -0.49 -12.38 -6.78
N ALA A 13 -0.60 -11.49 -5.77
CA ALA A 13 0.52 -11.14 -4.92
C ALA A 13 1.10 -12.38 -4.23
N PHE A 14 0.25 -13.27 -3.71
CA PHE A 14 0.68 -14.50 -3.04
C PHE A 14 1.45 -15.42 -3.98
N LEU A 15 0.94 -15.66 -5.19
CA LEU A 15 1.61 -16.46 -6.21
C LEU A 15 2.96 -15.87 -6.62
N ALA A 16 3.01 -14.56 -6.84
CA ALA A 16 4.23 -13.86 -7.18
C ALA A 16 5.26 -13.90 -6.03
N GLU A 17 4.81 -13.75 -4.79
CA GLU A 17 5.66 -13.87 -3.60
C GLU A 17 6.21 -15.29 -3.45
N LEU A 18 5.39 -16.34 -3.63
CA LEU A 18 5.89 -17.72 -3.59
C LEU A 18 6.93 -18.00 -4.68
N LEU A 19 6.80 -17.38 -5.85
CA LEU A 19 7.78 -17.47 -6.92
C LEU A 19 9.05 -16.68 -6.60
N ALA A 20 8.90 -15.48 -6.04
CA ALA A 20 9.98 -14.59 -5.65
C ALA A 20 10.78 -15.14 -4.45
N GLY A 21 10.11 -15.78 -3.49
CA GLY A 21 10.74 -16.45 -2.35
C GLY A 21 11.58 -17.66 -2.76
N ARG A 22 11.28 -18.31 -3.91
CA ARG A 22 12.19 -19.31 -4.51
C ARG A 22 13.47 -18.70 -5.10
N LEU A 23 13.46 -17.39 -5.36
CA LEU A 23 14.57 -16.61 -5.89
C LEU A 23 15.23 -15.74 -4.79
N ASP A 24 14.90 -15.96 -3.52
CA ASP A 24 15.36 -15.18 -2.36
C ASP A 24 15.08 -13.66 -2.43
N LEU A 25 14.10 -13.26 -3.24
CA LEU A 25 13.69 -11.86 -3.39
C LEU A 25 12.79 -11.41 -2.22
N PRO A 26 12.92 -10.15 -1.75
CA PRO A 26 12.16 -9.64 -0.61
C PRO A 26 10.66 -9.48 -0.91
N PHE A 27 9.83 -9.50 0.15
CA PHE A 27 8.36 -9.39 0.14
C PHE A 27 7.85 -8.01 -0.28
N PHE A 28 8.14 -7.65 -1.53
CA PHE A 28 7.92 -6.30 -2.01
C PHE A 28 6.50 -6.12 -2.55
N LEU A 29 6.00 -7.10 -3.31
CA LEU A 29 4.74 -6.95 -4.02
C LEU A 29 3.54 -7.03 -3.08
N ALA A 30 3.58 -7.95 -2.11
CA ALA A 30 2.55 -8.08 -1.10
C ALA A 30 2.34 -6.79 -0.31
N ALA A 31 3.42 -6.16 0.14
CA ALA A 31 3.36 -4.95 0.93
C ALA A 31 2.71 -3.78 0.15
N LEU A 32 3.07 -3.64 -1.12
CA LEU A 32 2.48 -2.62 -2.02
C LEU A 32 1.00 -2.88 -2.29
N VAL A 33 0.61 -4.13 -2.55
CA VAL A 33 -0.80 -4.51 -2.78
C VAL A 33 -1.63 -4.26 -1.53
N VAL A 34 -1.13 -4.61 -0.35
CA VAL A 34 -1.80 -4.33 0.94
C VAL A 34 -1.99 -2.82 1.14
N TYR A 35 -0.97 -2.02 0.83
CA TYR A 35 -1.08 -0.57 0.89
C TYR A 35 -2.13 -0.05 -0.11
N TYR A 36 -2.17 -0.54 -1.35
CA TYR A 36 -3.21 -0.19 -2.34
C TYR A 36 -4.62 -0.55 -1.84
N VAL A 37 -4.80 -1.75 -1.29
CA VAL A 37 -6.09 -2.18 -0.69
C VAL A 37 -6.50 -1.21 0.43
N SER A 38 -5.55 -0.77 1.26
CA SER A 38 -5.80 0.20 2.33
C SER A 38 -6.12 1.62 1.83
N LEU A 39 -5.73 1.98 0.61
CA LEU A 39 -6.09 3.24 -0.03
C LEU A 39 -7.53 3.20 -0.51
N THR A 40 -7.93 2.09 -1.14
CA THR A 40 -9.31 1.98 -1.66
C THR A 40 -10.31 1.79 -0.53
N THR A 41 -10.01 0.97 0.49
CA THR A 41 -10.96 0.52 1.52
C THR A 41 -10.87 1.38 2.79
N SER A 42 -10.01 0.99 3.73
CA SER A 42 -9.72 1.69 4.97
C SER A 42 -8.40 1.20 5.55
N LEU A 43 -7.83 1.96 6.49
CA LEU A 43 -6.63 1.54 7.21
C LEU A 43 -6.86 0.24 7.99
N GLY A 44 -8.01 0.11 8.67
CA GLY A 44 -8.34 -1.07 9.46
C GLY A 44 -8.42 -2.35 8.63
N ILE A 45 -9.01 -2.27 7.44
CA ILE A 45 -9.06 -3.41 6.50
C ILE A 45 -7.65 -3.73 5.99
N GLY A 46 -6.87 -2.71 5.60
CA GLY A 46 -5.48 -2.90 5.20
C GLY A 46 -4.66 -3.60 6.28
N PHE A 47 -4.83 -3.21 7.55
CA PHE A 47 -4.13 -3.80 8.69
C PHE A 47 -4.54 -5.26 8.92
N ALA A 48 -5.85 -5.55 8.90
CA ALA A 48 -6.34 -6.92 9.02
C ALA A 48 -5.83 -7.83 7.88
N VAL A 49 -5.82 -7.32 6.64
CA VAL A 49 -5.25 -8.02 5.48
C VAL A 49 -3.75 -8.22 5.66
N SER A 50 -3.01 -7.22 6.16
CA SER A 50 -1.55 -7.34 6.37
C SER A 50 -1.19 -8.48 7.33
N ILE A 51 -1.96 -8.62 8.41
CA ILE A 51 -1.77 -9.69 9.40
C ILE A 51 -2.18 -11.03 8.80
N GLY A 52 -3.39 -11.15 8.28
CA GLY A 52 -3.90 -12.42 7.76
C GLY A 52 -3.07 -12.96 6.59
N PHE A 53 -2.67 -12.06 5.68
CA PHE A 53 -1.83 -12.41 4.54
C PHE A 53 -0.40 -12.76 4.95
N GLY A 54 0.17 -12.02 5.91
CA GLY A 54 1.49 -12.34 6.44
C GLY A 54 1.54 -13.67 7.16
N ILE A 55 0.52 -14.00 7.98
CA ILE A 55 0.42 -15.32 8.62
C ILE A 55 0.32 -16.43 7.58
N LEU A 56 -0.46 -16.22 6.52
CA LEU A 56 -0.60 -17.21 5.44
C LEU A 56 0.74 -17.44 4.72
N LEU A 57 1.52 -16.38 4.48
CA LEU A 57 2.87 -16.49 3.93
C LEU A 57 3.81 -17.19 4.90
N ASP A 58 3.83 -16.80 6.17
CA ASP A 58 4.68 -17.44 7.19
C ASP A 58 4.40 -18.95 7.27
N LEU A 59 3.12 -19.34 7.21
CA LEU A 59 2.72 -20.75 7.16
C LEU A 59 3.15 -21.44 5.86
N ALA A 60 3.04 -20.78 4.72
CA ALA A 60 3.46 -21.33 3.42
C ALA A 60 4.98 -21.53 3.33
N TYR A 61 5.77 -20.70 4.02
CA TYR A 61 7.21 -20.85 4.14
C TYR A 61 7.64 -21.75 5.32
N GLY A 62 6.70 -22.30 6.09
CA GLY A 62 7.00 -23.15 7.25
C GLY A 62 7.72 -22.44 8.38
N ARG A 63 7.45 -21.14 8.59
CA ARG A 63 8.06 -20.33 9.67
C ARG A 63 7.27 -20.49 10.96
N ASP A 64 7.98 -20.66 12.07
CA ASP A 64 7.39 -20.80 13.41
C ASP A 64 6.91 -19.46 14.02
N LEU A 65 7.46 -18.34 13.53
CA LEU A 65 7.17 -16.99 14.01
C LEU A 65 6.50 -16.16 12.89
N PRO A 66 5.50 -15.32 13.22
CA PRO A 66 4.75 -14.51 12.26
C PRO A 66 5.53 -13.25 11.82
N VAL A 67 6.76 -13.47 11.34
CA VAL A 67 7.70 -12.41 10.96
C VAL A 67 7.17 -11.62 9.76
N THR A 68 6.62 -12.29 8.75
CA THR A 68 6.07 -11.63 7.56
C THR A 68 4.85 -10.79 7.91
N ALA A 69 4.00 -11.27 8.82
CA ALA A 69 2.87 -10.48 9.32
C ALA A 69 3.32 -9.17 9.99
N ALA A 70 4.36 -9.22 10.82
CA ALA A 70 4.92 -8.03 11.46
C ALA A 70 5.50 -7.05 10.43
N ILE A 71 6.25 -7.56 9.44
CA ILE A 71 6.85 -6.75 8.37
C ILE A 71 5.78 -6.06 7.53
N LEU A 72 4.74 -6.78 7.09
CA LEU A 72 3.67 -6.22 6.28
C LEU A 72 2.88 -5.14 7.04
N ALA A 73 2.59 -5.38 8.32
CA ALA A 73 1.92 -4.39 9.16
C ALA A 73 2.77 -3.12 9.33
N ALA A 74 4.07 -3.26 9.59
CA ALA A 74 5.00 -2.14 9.71
C ALA A 74 5.13 -1.37 8.39
N ALA A 75 5.24 -2.07 7.25
CA ALA A 75 5.37 -1.46 5.94
C ALA A 75 4.10 -0.66 5.56
N LEU A 76 2.91 -1.22 5.85
CA LEU A 76 1.64 -0.52 5.68
C LEU A 76 1.59 0.78 6.49
N LEU A 77 2.00 0.71 7.77
CA LEU A 77 2.05 1.89 8.64
C LEU A 77 3.03 2.93 8.11
N ALA A 78 4.21 2.53 7.64
CA ALA A 78 5.20 3.43 7.05
C ALA A 78 4.63 4.17 5.82
N GLY A 79 4.01 3.44 4.88
CA GLY A 79 3.36 4.05 3.72
C GLY A 79 2.25 5.03 4.09
N LYS A 80 1.49 4.75 5.16
CA LYS A 80 0.42 5.62 5.66
C LYS A 80 0.92 6.81 6.45
N LEU A 81 2.00 6.67 7.21
CA LEU A 81 2.63 7.78 7.92
C LEU A 81 3.25 8.78 6.95
N ILE A 82 3.85 8.30 5.86
CA ILE A 82 4.34 9.15 4.76
C ILE A 82 3.19 9.89 4.08
N ARG A 83 2.01 9.25 3.96
CA ARG A 83 0.85 9.84 3.30
C ARG A 83 -0.45 9.52 4.02
N LEU A 84 -0.85 10.43 4.91
CA LEU A 84 -2.07 10.31 5.71
C LEU A 84 -3.36 10.60 4.90
N LYS A 85 -3.26 11.41 3.84
CA LYS A 85 -4.39 11.78 2.98
C LYS A 85 -4.47 10.89 1.75
N ALA A 86 -5.69 10.67 1.25
CA ALA A 86 -5.90 9.95 0.00
C ALA A 86 -5.18 10.65 -1.16
N PRO A 87 -4.51 9.90 -2.05
CA PRO A 87 -3.80 10.48 -3.18
C PRO A 87 -4.79 11.05 -4.21
N THR A 88 -4.42 12.20 -4.77
CA THR A 88 -5.06 12.86 -5.93
C THR A 88 -4.32 12.60 -7.23
N HIS A 89 -3.09 12.06 -7.17
CA HIS A 89 -2.29 11.69 -8.33
C HIS A 89 -1.56 10.35 -8.08
N PRO A 90 -1.29 9.52 -9.11
CA PRO A 90 -0.55 8.26 -8.93
C PRO A 90 0.89 8.44 -8.43
N PHE A 91 1.65 9.42 -8.96
CA PHE A 91 3.04 9.71 -8.49
C PHE A 91 3.14 10.06 -7.01
N GLU A 92 2.03 10.48 -6.45
CA GLU A 92 1.87 10.86 -5.07
C GLU A 92 1.88 9.63 -4.12
N THR A 93 1.91 8.42 -4.70
CA THR A 93 2.16 7.14 -4.02
C THR A 93 3.62 6.68 -4.09
N ALA A 94 4.50 7.40 -4.80
CA ALA A 94 5.91 7.04 -4.98
C ALA A 94 6.67 7.03 -3.64
N LEU A 95 6.56 8.11 -2.86
CA LEU A 95 7.20 8.21 -1.54
C LEU A 95 6.69 7.13 -0.57
N PRO A 96 5.36 6.88 -0.47
CA PRO A 96 4.86 5.72 0.26
C PRO A 96 5.44 4.39 -0.23
N GLY A 97 5.51 4.18 -1.55
CA GLY A 97 6.07 2.98 -2.17
C GLY A 97 7.53 2.73 -1.77
N MET A 98 8.35 3.77 -1.78
CA MET A 98 9.73 3.72 -1.28
C MET A 98 9.76 3.35 0.21
N GLY A 99 8.98 4.02 1.06
CA GLY A 99 8.95 3.73 2.50
C GLY A 99 8.52 2.30 2.82
N ILE A 100 7.54 1.78 2.08
CA ILE A 100 7.10 0.39 2.16
C ILE A 100 8.24 -0.56 1.79
N ALA A 101 8.95 -0.30 0.67
CA ALA A 101 10.09 -1.10 0.22
C ALA A 101 11.20 -1.17 1.28
N LEU A 102 11.57 -0.01 1.81
CA LEU A 102 12.64 0.12 2.79
C LEU A 102 12.30 -0.63 4.08
N VAL A 103 11.07 -0.51 4.58
CA VAL A 103 10.65 -1.24 5.79
C VAL A 103 10.55 -2.74 5.55
N ALA A 104 10.11 -3.17 4.37
CA ALA A 104 10.09 -4.59 4.02
C ALA A 104 11.51 -5.21 4.04
N ILE A 105 12.49 -4.49 3.50
CA ILE A 105 13.89 -4.94 3.44
C ILE A 105 14.59 -4.81 4.77
N LEU A 106 14.38 -3.72 5.50
CA LEU A 106 14.89 -3.59 6.87
C LEU A 106 14.36 -4.71 7.75
N GLY A 107 13.07 -5.05 7.62
CA GLY A 107 12.48 -6.19 8.32
C GLY A 107 13.16 -7.51 7.98
N GLY A 108 13.35 -7.80 6.68
CA GLY A 108 14.06 -9.01 6.23
C GLY A 108 15.54 -9.03 6.61
N GLY A 109 16.20 -7.88 6.53
CA GLY A 109 17.61 -7.67 6.86
C GLY A 109 17.90 -7.85 8.34
N ILE A 110 17.06 -7.31 9.23
CA ILE A 110 17.18 -7.52 10.69
C ILE A 110 17.11 -9.01 11.03
N VAL A 111 16.22 -9.76 10.37
CA VAL A 111 16.10 -11.21 10.57
C VAL A 111 17.37 -11.93 10.08
N ARG A 112 17.88 -11.57 8.90
CA ARG A 112 19.12 -12.14 8.35
C ARG A 112 20.35 -11.80 9.19
N LEU A 113 20.50 -10.54 9.60
CA LEU A 113 21.61 -10.05 10.44
C LEU A 113 21.55 -10.59 11.87
N SER A 114 20.37 -10.79 12.44
CA SER A 114 20.23 -11.44 13.76
C SER A 114 20.65 -12.91 13.74
N LEU A 115 20.67 -13.55 12.55
CA LEU A 115 21.03 -14.95 12.35
C LEU A 115 22.45 -15.12 11.77
N SER A 116 23.10 -14.05 11.30
CA SER A 116 24.38 -14.05 10.60
C SER A 116 25.41 -13.18 11.31
N THR A 117 26.61 -13.70 11.53
CA THR A 117 27.71 -13.00 12.23
C THR A 117 28.77 -12.41 11.27
N GLN A 118 28.44 -12.21 9.99
CA GLN A 118 29.43 -11.83 8.97
C GLN A 118 29.34 -10.36 8.53
N PRO A 119 30.46 -9.60 8.55
CA PRO A 119 30.49 -8.17 8.24
C PRO A 119 30.43 -7.83 6.74
N GLU A 120 30.70 -8.77 5.83
CA GLU A 120 30.63 -8.53 4.37
C GLU A 120 29.19 -8.27 3.85
N GLN A 121 28.16 -8.51 4.67
CA GLN A 121 26.75 -8.30 4.29
C GLN A 121 26.29 -6.85 4.31
N VAL A 122 27.05 -5.91 4.90
CA VAL A 122 26.56 -4.54 5.10
C VAL A 122 26.51 -3.75 3.80
N ASP A 123 27.55 -3.84 2.95
CA ASP A 123 27.59 -3.10 1.68
C ASP A 123 26.56 -3.64 0.68
N GLU A 124 26.39 -4.96 0.62
CA GLU A 124 25.36 -5.61 -0.19
C GLU A 124 23.96 -5.21 0.28
N PHE A 125 23.74 -5.18 1.61
CA PHE A 125 22.48 -4.75 2.19
C PHE A 125 22.15 -3.27 1.91
N LEU A 126 23.15 -2.37 1.97
CA LEU A 126 22.97 -0.97 1.60
C LEU A 126 22.58 -0.83 0.12
N TRP A 127 23.19 -1.63 -0.76
CA TRP A 127 22.86 -1.64 -2.18
C TRP A 127 21.45 -2.14 -2.44
N GLU A 128 21.02 -3.21 -1.78
CA GLU A 128 19.63 -3.69 -1.79
C GLU A 128 18.67 -2.59 -1.34
N LEU A 129 18.98 -1.91 -0.23
CA LEU A 129 18.14 -0.87 0.34
C LEU A 129 17.94 0.30 -0.64
N ILE A 130 19.00 0.73 -1.33
CA ILE A 130 18.93 1.76 -2.37
C ILE A 130 18.13 1.26 -3.58
N PHE A 131 18.47 0.09 -4.11
CA PHE A 131 17.88 -0.46 -5.32
C PHE A 131 16.37 -0.66 -5.16
N PHE A 132 15.95 -1.35 -4.10
CA PHE A 132 14.54 -1.63 -3.88
C PHE A 132 13.79 -0.41 -3.35
N GLY A 133 14.45 0.48 -2.61
CA GLY A 133 13.88 1.79 -2.28
C GLY A 133 13.51 2.58 -3.54
N ALA A 134 14.43 2.64 -4.51
CA ALA A 134 14.17 3.23 -5.81
C ALA A 134 13.10 2.45 -6.59
N LEU A 135 13.16 1.12 -6.59
CA LEU A 135 12.16 0.27 -7.22
C LEU A 135 10.76 0.59 -6.71
N GLY A 136 10.59 0.78 -5.40
CA GLY A 136 9.29 1.12 -4.83
C GLY A 136 8.78 2.51 -5.15
N LEU A 137 9.69 3.45 -5.38
CA LEU A 137 9.36 4.77 -5.89
C LEU A 137 8.68 4.69 -7.27
N PHE A 138 9.13 3.78 -8.14
CA PHE A 138 8.56 3.59 -9.48
C PHE A 138 7.39 2.60 -9.51
N LEU A 139 7.47 1.50 -8.75
CA LEU A 139 6.53 0.40 -8.85
C LEU A 139 5.17 0.77 -8.23
N MET A 140 5.15 1.52 -7.12
CA MET A 140 3.88 1.88 -6.47
C MET A 140 2.97 2.76 -7.35
N PRO A 141 3.45 3.85 -7.98
CA PRO A 141 2.64 4.61 -8.94
C PRO A 141 2.14 3.77 -10.11
N LEU A 142 3.00 2.90 -10.66
CA LEU A 142 2.66 2.03 -11.78
C LEU A 142 1.57 1.02 -11.40
N LEU A 143 1.69 0.37 -10.25
CA LEU A 143 0.65 -0.53 -9.73
C LEU A 143 -0.65 0.21 -9.45
N THR A 144 -0.58 1.41 -8.87
CA THR A 144 -1.78 2.22 -8.60
C THR A 144 -2.52 2.54 -9.91
N LEU A 145 -1.79 2.94 -10.96
CA LEU A 145 -2.35 3.16 -12.29
C LEU A 145 -2.99 1.89 -12.87
N LEU A 146 -2.26 0.78 -12.83
CA LEU A 146 -2.70 -0.49 -13.40
C LEU A 146 -3.96 -1.00 -12.68
N PHE A 147 -3.97 -0.92 -11.35
CA PHE A 147 -5.08 -1.40 -10.53
C PHE A 147 -6.29 -0.47 -10.59
N ASP A 148 -6.11 0.84 -10.70
CA ASP A 148 -7.24 1.77 -10.91
C ASP A 148 -7.81 1.63 -12.33
N ALA A 149 -6.96 1.37 -13.34
CA ALA A 149 -7.42 1.07 -14.71
C ALA A 149 -8.19 -0.27 -14.78
N ALA A 150 -7.70 -1.30 -14.10
CA ALA A 150 -8.40 -2.59 -14.02
C ALA A 150 -9.69 -2.50 -13.18
N GLY A 151 -9.65 -1.76 -12.07
CA GLY A 151 -10.79 -1.54 -11.18
C GLY A 151 -11.90 -0.71 -11.82
N SER A 152 -11.56 0.34 -12.57
CA SER A 152 -12.53 1.17 -13.29
C SER A 152 -13.29 0.40 -14.37
N ARG A 153 -12.62 -0.52 -15.10
CA ARG A 153 -13.29 -1.46 -16.02
C ARG A 153 -14.30 -2.37 -15.31
N LEU A 154 -14.14 -2.60 -14.01
CA LEU A 154 -15.03 -3.39 -13.16
C LEU A 154 -16.03 -2.54 -12.36
N GLY A 155 -16.09 -1.21 -12.59
CA GLY A 155 -16.97 -0.29 -11.88
C GLY A 155 -16.61 -0.07 -10.41
N LEU A 156 -15.34 -0.28 -10.02
CA LEU A 156 -14.87 -0.13 -8.64
C LEU A 156 -14.33 1.28 -8.38
N GLY A 157 -14.48 1.75 -7.13
CA GLY A 157 -13.90 3.02 -6.69
C GLY A 157 -12.36 2.97 -6.73
N ALA A 158 -11.76 4.02 -7.30
CA ALA A 158 -10.32 4.17 -7.46
C ALA A 158 -9.61 4.50 -6.14
N ALA A 159 -8.33 4.13 -6.04
CA ALA A 159 -7.47 4.57 -4.95
C ALA A 159 -7.14 6.07 -5.06
N ILE A 160 -7.06 6.57 -6.30
CA ILE A 160 -6.92 7.99 -6.58
C ILE A 160 -8.30 8.65 -6.45
N CYS A 161 -8.44 9.51 -5.45
CA CYS A 161 -9.62 10.35 -5.32
C CYS A 161 -9.52 11.46 -6.38
N GLU A 162 -10.48 11.52 -7.31
CA GLU A 162 -10.63 12.73 -8.12
C GLU A 162 -10.70 13.94 -7.19
N PRO A 163 -9.97 15.03 -7.48
CA PRO A 163 -10.11 16.25 -6.71
C PRO A 163 -11.57 16.65 -6.81
N LYS A 164 -12.33 16.53 -5.70
CA LYS A 164 -13.70 17.04 -5.62
C LYS A 164 -13.70 18.40 -6.28
N ALA A 165 -14.40 18.52 -7.42
CA ALA A 165 -14.42 19.73 -8.21
C ALA A 165 -14.69 20.89 -7.24
N SER A 166 -13.69 21.76 -7.10
CA SER A 166 -13.72 22.95 -6.22
C SER A 166 -14.93 23.85 -6.51
N PHE A 167 -15.63 23.62 -7.63
CA PHE A 167 -16.91 24.21 -7.99
C PHE A 167 -18.08 23.88 -7.05
N GLU A 168 -18.11 22.76 -6.34
CA GLU A 168 -19.17 22.52 -5.35
C GLU A 168 -18.98 23.34 -4.06
N ARG A 169 -17.73 23.69 -3.71
CA ARG A 169 -17.42 24.57 -2.58
C ARG A 169 -17.69 26.05 -2.87
N LEU A 170 -17.80 26.40 -4.15
CA LEU A 170 -18.13 27.73 -4.64
C LEU A 170 -19.61 27.89 -4.99
N ARG A 171 -20.50 26.92 -4.66
CA ARG A 171 -21.93 27.21 -4.74
C ARG A 171 -22.24 28.34 -3.75
N PRO A 172 -22.65 29.54 -4.23
CA PRO A 172 -23.03 30.60 -3.32
C PRO A 172 -24.16 30.07 -2.46
N ARG A 173 -23.95 30.11 -1.14
CA ARG A 173 -24.99 29.82 -0.15
C ARG A 173 -26.18 30.69 -0.54
N ARG A 174 -27.29 30.10 -0.99
CA ARG A 174 -28.52 30.87 -1.27
C ARG A 174 -28.88 31.58 0.02
N VAL A 175 -28.57 32.87 0.07
CA VAL A 175 -29.03 33.77 1.12
C VAL A 175 -30.55 33.72 1.00
N ARG A 176 -31.22 33.24 2.05
CA ARG A 176 -32.67 33.39 2.14
C ARG A 176 -32.94 34.88 2.09
N GLU A 177 -33.61 35.33 1.04
CA GLU A 177 -34.14 36.69 1.01
C GLU A 177 -35.00 36.89 2.26
N PRO A 178 -34.79 37.99 3.02
CA PRO A 178 -35.67 38.31 4.12
C PRO A 178 -37.08 38.45 3.55
N ARG A 179 -38.03 37.69 4.11
CA ARG A 179 -39.45 37.83 3.78
C ARG A 179 -39.81 39.30 4.00
N GLY A 180 -40.01 40.00 2.89
CA GLY A 180 -40.54 41.35 2.88
C GLY A 180 -41.79 41.40 3.75
N GLY A 181 -41.81 42.38 4.65
CA GLY A 181 -42.91 42.59 5.56
C GLY A 181 -44.24 42.69 4.83
N LYS A 182 -45.27 42.13 5.45
CA LYS A 182 -46.61 42.66 5.33
C LYS A 182 -47.02 43.10 6.72
N ASN A 183 -46.90 44.40 6.96
CA ASN A 183 -47.85 45.12 7.80
C ASN A 183 -49.22 44.93 7.16
N GLN A 184 -50.15 44.33 7.90
CA GLN A 184 -51.57 44.70 7.97
C GLN A 184 -52.20 43.93 9.12
#